data_AF-A0A4Y2JKP0-F1
#
_entry.id   AF-A0A4Y2JKP0-F1
#
_cell.length_a   1.000
_cell.length_b   1.000
_cell.length_c   1.000
_cell.angle_alpha   90.00
_cell.angle_beta   90.00
_cell.angle_gamma   90.00
#
_symmetry.space_group_name_H-M   'P 1'
#
loop_
_entity.id
_entity.type
_entity.pdbx_description
1 polymer ?
#
loop_
_entity_poly.entity_id
_entity_poly.type
_entity_poly.pdbx_seq_one_letter_code
_entity_poly.pdbx_strand_id
1 'polypeptide(L)'
;MKATGWSTHPSEHLKPNQITFEDGDAYIARKDIINIFTGVSKIVHGVGAAFCVSANDILAYQWSAKLNDNNTVFQAELTALHEQ
;
A
#
# COMPACT_ATOMS: atom_id res chain seq x y z
N MET A 1 -1.71 19.07 -20.18
CA MET A 1 -0.51 18.21 -20.19
C MET A 1 -0.95 16.81 -19.76
N LYS A 2 -0.95 15.83 -20.67
CA LYS A 2 -1.35 14.44 -20.34
C LYS A 2 -0.09 13.72 -19.86
N ALA A 3 -0.13 13.09 -18.68
CA ALA A 3 0.97 12.25 -18.21
C ALA A 3 0.99 10.97 -19.07
N THR A 4 1.87 10.92 -20.05
CA THR A 4 2.12 9.75 -20.89
C THR A 4 3.05 8.81 -20.12
N GLY A 5 2.56 7.64 -19.68
CA GLY A 5 3.41 6.61 -19.07
C GLY A 5 2.86 5.90 -17.83
N TRP A 6 1.54 5.75 -17.67
CA TRP A 6 1.02 4.88 -16.62
C TRP A 6 1.23 3.41 -17.02
N SER A 7 2.15 2.73 -16.34
CA SER A 7 2.29 1.27 -16.42
C SER A 7 1.24 0.64 -15.50
N THR A 8 0.26 -0.06 -16.07
CA THR A 8 -0.63 -0.95 -15.30
C THR A 8 0.15 -2.23 -15.00
N HIS A 9 0.79 -2.28 -13.84
CA HIS A 9 1.34 -3.52 -13.32
C HIS A 9 0.17 -4.38 -12.79
N PRO A 10 0.07 -5.66 -13.18
CA PRO A 10 -0.91 -6.57 -12.59
C PRO A 10 -0.67 -6.66 -11.09
N SER A 11 -1.72 -6.45 -10.29
CA SER A 11 -1.69 -6.69 -8.85
C SER A 11 -1.49 -8.18 -8.62
N GLU A 12 -0.37 -8.58 -7.99
CA GLU A 12 -0.19 -9.94 -7.50
C GLU A 12 -0.84 -10.05 -6.13
N HIS A 13 -1.84 -10.93 -6.01
CA HIS A 13 -2.44 -11.24 -4.72
C HIS A 13 -1.53 -12.20 -3.96
N LEU A 14 -0.87 -11.71 -2.92
CA LEU A 14 -0.12 -12.56 -1.99
C LEU A 14 -1.05 -13.59 -1.35
N LYS A 15 -0.54 -14.80 -1.12
CA LYS A 15 -1.33 -15.83 -0.42
C LYS A 15 -1.54 -15.41 1.04
N PRO A 16 -2.69 -15.73 1.65
CA PRO A 16 -2.99 -15.35 3.03
C PRO A 16 -1.96 -15.80 4.07
N ASN A 17 -1.21 -16.87 3.79
CA ASN A 17 -0.18 -17.42 4.66
C ASN A 17 1.22 -16.79 4.47
N GLN A 18 1.37 -15.82 3.58
CA GLN A 18 2.62 -15.10 3.36
C GLN A 18 2.71 -13.79 4.14
N ILE A 19 1.60 -13.38 4.76
CA ILE A 19 1.51 -12.19 5.62
C ILE A 19 1.06 -12.65 7.02
N THR A 20 1.89 -12.43 8.02
CA THR A 20 1.53 -12.59 9.44
C THR A 20 1.37 -11.20 10.02
N PHE A 21 0.15 -10.84 10.37
CA PHE A 21 -0.15 -9.59 11.07
C PHE A 21 -0.21 -9.90 12.57
N GLU A 22 0.85 -9.54 13.30
CA GLU A 22 0.89 -9.65 14.75
C GLU A 22 0.30 -8.36 15.34
N ASP A 23 -1.03 -8.30 15.46
CA ASP A 23 -1.68 -7.18 16.14
C ASP A 23 -1.73 -7.46 17.64
N GLY A 24 -1.10 -6.57 18.41
CA GLY A 24 -1.20 -6.56 19.87
C GLY A 24 -2.61 -6.16 20.30
N ASP A 25 -3.51 -7.14 20.34
CA ASP A 25 -4.73 -7.17 21.16
C ASP A 25 -5.70 -5.99 20.94
N ALA A 26 -6.29 -5.84 19.75
CA ALA A 26 -7.49 -5.00 19.59
C ALA A 26 -8.43 -5.32 18.41
N TYR A 27 -8.05 -6.06 17.36
CA TYR A 27 -9.00 -6.36 16.26
C TYR A 27 -9.72 -7.72 16.41
N ILE A 28 -10.77 -7.63 17.23
CA ILE A 28 -11.77 -8.62 17.66
C ILE A 28 -12.30 -9.56 16.55
N ALA A 29 -12.16 -10.88 16.79
CA ALA A 29 -13.19 -11.93 16.76
C ALA A 29 -14.31 -11.97 15.69
N ARG A 30 -14.10 -11.42 14.49
CA ARG A 30 -14.80 -11.90 13.29
C ARG A 30 -13.78 -12.19 12.21
N LYS A 31 -14.12 -13.17 11.39
CA LYS A 31 -13.38 -13.57 10.17
C LYS A 31 -13.55 -12.47 9.12
N ASP A 32 -13.25 -11.23 9.49
CA ASP A 32 -13.37 -10.06 8.65
C ASP A 32 -12.32 -10.22 7.56
N ILE A 33 -12.75 -10.06 6.30
CA ILE A 33 -11.83 -10.11 5.18
C ILE A 33 -11.00 -8.84 5.27
N ILE A 34 -9.75 -8.98 5.71
CA ILE A 34 -8.77 -7.89 5.75
C ILE A 34 -8.11 -7.83 4.37
N ASN A 35 -8.33 -6.72 3.68
CA ASN A 35 -7.60 -6.39 2.46
C ASN A 35 -6.55 -5.32 2.78
N ILE A 36 -5.34 -5.54 2.30
CA ILE A 36 -4.22 -4.61 2.42
C ILE A 36 -3.85 -4.16 1.02
N PHE A 37 -3.76 -2.86 0.81
CA PHE A 37 -3.39 -2.28 -0.48
C PHE A 37 -2.18 -1.39 -0.33
N THR A 38 -1.22 -1.54 -1.24
CA THR A 38 -0.12 -0.61 -1.43
C THR A 38 -0.30 0.10 -2.77
N GLY A 39 0.04 1.38 -2.80
CA GLY A 39 0.00 2.21 -3.98
C GLY A 39 1.29 3.01 -4.12
N VAL A 40 1.75 3.18 -5.36
CA VAL A 40 2.91 4.01 -5.67
C VAL A 40 2.59 4.93 -6.83
N SER A 41 3.12 6.15 -6.78
CA SER A 41 3.01 7.11 -7.87
C SER A 41 4.37 7.72 -8.17
N LYS A 42 4.64 7.99 -9.45
CA LYS A 42 5.84 8.71 -9.87
C LYS A 42 5.48 9.76 -10.91
N ILE A 43 5.87 10.99 -10.63
CA ILE A 43 5.82 12.13 -11.55
C ILE A 43 7.23 12.71 -11.70
N VAL A 44 7.41 13.64 -12.64
CA VAL A 44 8.71 14.25 -12.93
C VAL A 44 9.37 14.86 -11.68
N HIS A 45 8.58 15.38 -10.73
CA HIS A 45 9.05 16.10 -9.54
C HIS A 45 8.55 15.47 -8.24
N GLY A 46 8.50 14.15 -8.18
CA GLY A 46 8.08 13.49 -6.95
C GLY A 46 7.71 12.03 -7.12
N VAL A 47 7.94 11.30 -6.03
CA VAL A 47 7.46 9.93 -5.87
C VAL A 47 6.56 9.90 -4.64
N GLY A 48 5.42 9.24 -4.76
CA GLY A 48 4.47 9.06 -3.66
C GLY A 48 4.33 7.58 -3.31
N ALA A 49 4.13 7.31 -2.04
CA ALA A 49 3.80 5.99 -1.51
C ALA A 49 2.47 6.09 -0.74
N ALA A 50 1.66 5.04 -0.82
CA ALA A 50 0.41 4.92 -0.09
C ALA A 50 0.21 3.49 0.39
N PHE A 51 -0.42 3.35 1.55
CA PHE A 51 -0.79 2.09 2.18
C PHE A 51 -2.18 2.24 2.77
N CYS A 52 -3.03 1.23 2.63
CA CYS A 52 -4.28 1.18 3.38
C CYS A 52 -4.71 -0.23 3.74
N VAL A 53 -5.47 -0.30 4.84
CA VAL A 53 -6.10 -1.52 5.34
C VAL A 53 -7.59 -1.30 5.33
N SER A 54 -8.33 -2.25 4.78
CA SER A 54 -9.80 -2.29 4.87
C SER A 54 -10.26 -3.60 5.46
N ALA A 55 -11.26 -3.55 6.33
CA ALA A 55 -11.93 -4.72 6.88
C ALA A 55 -13.38 -4.73 6.38
N ASN A 56 -13.82 -5.82 5.74
CA ASN A 56 -15.15 -5.93 5.14
C ASN A 56 -15.50 -4.75 4.21
N ASP A 57 -14.56 -4.40 3.34
CA ASP A 57 -14.66 -3.27 2.39
C ASP A 57 -14.81 -1.88 3.04
N ILE A 58 -14.67 -1.77 4.37
CA ILE A 58 -14.62 -0.50 5.10
C ILE A 58 -13.15 -0.14 5.35
N LEU A 59 -12.75 1.06 4.93
CA LEU A 59 -11.40 1.59 5.19
C LEU A 59 -11.16 1.73 6.70
N ALA A 60 -10.21 0.98 7.23
CA ALA A 60 -9.84 0.98 8.64
C ALA A 60 -8.62 1.86 8.92
N TYR A 61 -7.64 1.85 8.01
CA TYR A 61 -6.43 2.65 8.12
C TYR A 61 -5.94 3.11 6.74
N GLN A 62 -5.36 4.30 6.68
CA GLN A 62 -4.72 4.82 5.48
C GLN A 62 -3.49 5.66 5.86
N TRP A 63 -2.43 5.48 5.09
CA TRP A 63 -1.23 6.27 5.12
C TRP A 63 -0.81 6.66 3.70
N SER A 64 -0.22 7.84 3.57
CA SER A 64 0.42 8.25 2.32
C SER A 64 1.50 9.28 2.60
N ALA A 65 2.60 9.20 1.85
CA ALA A 65 3.67 10.18 1.92
C ALA A 65 4.20 10.56 0.54
N LYS A 66 4.58 11.84 0.41
CA LYS A 66 5.47 12.28 -0.66
C LYS A 66 6.92 11.97 -0.22
N LEU A 67 7.62 11.21 -1.05
CA LEU A 67 9.02 10.91 -0.89
C LEU A 67 9.90 11.92 -1.64
N ASN A 68 11.21 11.85 -1.42
CA ASN A 68 12.16 12.66 -2.15
C ASN A 68 12.02 12.43 -3.67
N ASP A 69 12.17 13.49 -4.46
CA ASP A 69 12.01 13.44 -5.92
C ASP A 69 13.00 12.46 -6.59
N ASN A 70 14.14 12.18 -5.94
CA ASN A 70 15.15 11.22 -6.40
C ASN A 70 14.83 9.77 -6.05
N ASN A 71 13.83 9.50 -5.20
CA ASN A 71 13.50 8.13 -4.83
C ASN A 71 12.99 7.35 -6.05
N THR A 72 13.21 6.04 -6.05
CA THR A 72 12.68 5.15 -7.09
C THR A 72 11.28 4.66 -6.74
N VAL A 73 10.55 4.16 -7.74
CA VAL A 73 9.25 3.48 -7.52
C VAL A 73 9.42 2.31 -6.55
N PHE A 74 10.52 1.55 -6.67
CA PHE A 74 10.83 0.43 -5.80
C PHE A 74 11.07 0.85 -4.34
N GLN A 75 11.79 1.95 -4.12
CA GLN A 75 11.96 2.50 -2.77
C GLN A 75 10.65 3.00 -2.17
N ALA A 76 9.75 3.53 -3.00
CA ALA A 76 8.44 3.97 -2.55
C ALA A 76 7.53 2.80 -2.18
N GLU A 77 7.57 1.72 -2.94
CA GLU A 77 6.89 0.47 -2.63
C GLU A 77 7.40 -0.15 -1.32
N LEU A 78 8.71 -0.20 -1.11
CA LEU A 78 9.31 -0.62 0.17
C LEU A 78 8.93 0.27 1.34
N THR A 79 8.69 1.56 1.10
CA THR A 79 8.24 2.50 2.14
C THR A 79 6.78 2.23 2.51
N ALA A 80 5.91 2.02 1.52
CA ALA A 80 4.52 1.65 1.75
C ALA A 80 4.39 0.32 2.51
N LEU A 81 5.27 -0.64 2.23
CA LEU A 81 5.32 -1.93 2.92
C LEU A 81 5.89 -1.85 4.33
N HIS A 82 6.82 -0.92 4.61
CA HIS A 82 7.35 -0.72 5.95
C HIS A 82 6.32 -0.16 6.94
N GLU A 83 5.28 0.49 6.44
CA GLU A 83 4.23 1.08 7.27
C GLU A 83 3.08 0.10 7.57
N GLN A 84 3.23 -1.17 7.17
CA GLN A 84 2.30 -2.27 7.46
C GLN A 84 2.32 -2.70 8.93
#